data_AF-A0A2M7L5W2-F1
#
_entry.id   AF-A0A2M7L5W2-F1
#
_cell.length_a   1.000
_cell.length_b   1.000
_cell.length_c   1.000
_cell.angle_alpha   90.00
_cell.angle_beta   90.00
_cell.angle_gamma   90.00
#
_symmetry.space_group_name_H-M   'P 1'
#
loop_
_entity.id
_entity.type
_entity.pdbx_description
1 polymer ?
#
loop_
_entity_poly.entity_id
_entity_poly.type
_entity_poly.pdbx_seq_one_letter_code
_entity_poly.pdbx_strand_id
1 'polypeptide(L)'
;MSPIKQETVHPALVYIAISATLLVPVLLWPALPAFTDNGLNPGQKIHQIWLIMAALLLICAVTTDCIINYQPDTLWPAFACSWILLATLGISTALRQPSGGWLLALMFAIHSLRAMYALWRNQQHWHLWPSWGRDTLASAALFIWSM
;
A
#
# COMPACT_ATOMS: atom_id res chain seq x y z
N MET A 1 33.62 -5.70 -29.97
CA MET A 1 32.33 -5.45 -29.28
C MET A 1 32.58 -5.59 -27.79
N SER A 2 32.60 -4.48 -27.05
CA SER A 2 32.65 -4.50 -25.59
C SER A 2 31.29 -4.96 -25.06
N PRO A 3 31.22 -5.90 -24.11
CA PRO A 3 29.95 -6.31 -23.51
C PRO A 3 29.30 -5.10 -22.83
N ILE A 4 28.04 -4.83 -23.16
CA ILE A 4 27.22 -3.85 -22.45
C ILE A 4 27.07 -4.36 -21.02
N LYS A 5 27.69 -3.68 -20.05
CA LYS A 5 27.43 -3.92 -18.63
C LYS A 5 25.95 -3.58 -18.39
N GLN A 6 25.12 -4.60 -18.21
CA GLN A 6 23.79 -4.39 -17.67
C GLN A 6 23.96 -3.93 -16.23
N GLU A 7 23.72 -2.64 -15.98
CA GLU A 7 23.58 -2.14 -14.62
C GLU A 7 22.32 -2.79 -14.01
N THR A 8 22.54 -3.78 -13.15
CA THR A 8 21.46 -4.44 -12.42
C THR A 8 20.99 -3.51 -11.31
N VAL A 9 19.85 -2.86 -11.50
CA VAL A 9 19.21 -2.04 -10.45
C VAL A 9 18.84 -2.94 -9.28
N HIS A 10 19.23 -2.54 -8.07
CA HIS A 10 18.94 -3.33 -6.86
C HIS A 10 17.42 -3.38 -6.61
N PRO A 11 16.80 -4.56 -6.47
CA PRO A 11 15.34 -4.70 -6.31
C PRO A 11 14.76 -3.88 -5.14
N ALA A 12 15.54 -3.72 -4.07
CA ALA A 12 15.14 -2.89 -2.94
C ALA A 12 14.88 -1.42 -3.30
N LEU A 13 15.68 -0.84 -4.21
CA LEU A 13 15.49 0.54 -4.63
C LEU A 13 14.19 0.71 -5.41
N VAL A 14 13.90 -0.23 -6.31
CA VAL A 14 12.65 -0.25 -7.08
C VAL A 14 11.45 -0.38 -6.15
N TYR A 15 11.52 -1.31 -5.19
CA TYR A 15 10.46 -1.52 -4.21
C TYR A 15 10.18 -0.27 -3.36
N ILE A 16 11.23 0.35 -2.81
CA ILE A 16 11.12 1.56 -1.98
C ILE A 16 10.58 2.72 -2.83
N ALA A 17 11.09 2.91 -4.04
CA ALA A 17 10.66 3.99 -4.93
C ALA A 17 9.18 3.86 -5.33
N ILE A 18 8.74 2.65 -5.72
CA ILE A 18 7.32 2.40 -6.05
C ILE A 18 6.44 2.61 -4.82
N SER A 19 6.83 2.05 -3.67
CA SER A 19 6.08 2.19 -2.42
C SER A 19 5.95 3.65 -2.00
N ALA A 20 7.03 4.43 -2.05
CA ALA A 20 7.02 5.85 -1.74
C ALA A 20 6.14 6.64 -2.72
N THR A 21 6.29 6.38 -4.02
CA THR A 21 5.51 7.05 -5.08
C THR A 21 4.02 6.80 -4.93
N LEU A 22 3.61 5.57 -4.60
CA LEU A 22 2.22 5.22 -4.37
C LEU A 22 1.68 5.69 -3.02
N LEU A 23 2.55 5.95 -2.03
CA LEU A 23 2.17 6.46 -0.72
C LEU A 23 1.87 7.97 -0.75
N VAL A 24 2.64 8.77 -1.49
CA VAL A 24 2.44 10.22 -1.65
C VAL A 24 0.98 10.62 -1.87
N PRO A 25 0.23 10.05 -2.85
CA PRO A 25 -1.17 10.42 -3.06
C PRO A 25 -2.06 10.04 -1.87
N VAL A 26 -1.75 8.98 -1.13
CA VAL A 26 -2.55 8.61 0.06
C VAL A 26 -2.34 9.61 1.19
N LEU A 27 -1.13 10.17 1.33
CA LEU A 27 -0.82 11.14 2.38
C LEU A 27 -1.30 12.55 2.06
N LEU A 28 -1.07 13.02 0.82
CA LEU A 28 -1.15 14.44 0.49
C LEU A 28 -2.42 14.84 -0.26
N TRP A 29 -3.06 13.92 -0.99
CA TRP A 29 -4.19 14.27 -1.85
C TRP A 29 -5.41 14.83 -1.09
N PRO A 30 -5.75 14.34 0.12
CA PRO A 30 -6.81 14.94 0.94
C PRO A 30 -6.51 16.37 1.37
N ALA A 31 -5.23 16.76 1.41
CA ALA A 31 -4.81 18.11 1.76
C ALA A 31 -4.86 19.07 0.56
N LEU A 32 -4.82 18.57 -0.68
CA LEU A 32 -4.88 19.40 -1.90
C LEU A 32 -6.09 20.35 -1.91
N PRO A 33 -7.30 19.93 -1.52
CA PRO A 33 -8.44 20.82 -1.32
C PRO A 33 -8.17 22.08 -0.49
N ALA A 34 -7.24 22.06 0.46
CA ALA A 34 -6.90 23.22 1.27
C ALA A 34 -5.97 24.21 0.55
N PHE A 35 -5.28 23.77 -0.52
CA PHE A 35 -4.29 24.53 -1.26
C PHE A 35 -4.71 24.88 -2.70
N THR A 36 -5.74 24.22 -3.21
CA THR A 36 -6.29 24.46 -4.54
C THR A 36 -7.69 25.03 -4.41
N ASP A 37 -8.04 26.02 -5.22
CA ASP A 37 -9.42 26.46 -5.37
C ASP A 37 -10.28 25.29 -5.89
N ASN A 38 -10.85 24.48 -5.00
CA ASN A 38 -11.82 23.44 -5.33
C ASN A 38 -13.05 24.01 -6.07
N GLY A 39 -13.14 25.33 -6.21
CA GLY A 39 -14.13 26.04 -7.00
C GLY A 39 -14.00 25.85 -8.52
N LEU A 40 -12.88 25.33 -9.06
CA LEU A 40 -12.70 25.24 -10.52
C LEU A 40 -13.25 23.95 -11.17
N ASN A 41 -13.53 22.87 -10.41
CA ASN A 41 -14.26 21.71 -10.96
C ASN A 41 -15.05 20.92 -9.89
N PRO A 42 -16.28 21.34 -9.57
CA PRO A 42 -17.14 20.67 -8.59
C PRO A 42 -17.57 19.24 -9.00
N GLY A 43 -17.29 18.81 -10.24
CA GLY A 43 -17.53 17.43 -10.69
C GLY A 43 -16.44 16.44 -10.28
N GLN A 44 -15.30 16.92 -9.77
CA GLN A 44 -14.17 16.06 -9.43
C GLN A 44 -14.37 15.45 -8.04
N LYS A 45 -14.72 14.16 -7.99
CA LYS A 45 -14.86 13.40 -6.72
C LYS A 45 -13.49 13.07 -6.13
N ILE A 46 -12.80 14.09 -5.61
CA ILE A 46 -11.43 14.00 -5.05
C ILE A 46 -11.33 12.87 -4.02
N HIS A 47 -12.33 12.73 -3.15
CA HIS A 47 -12.39 11.66 -2.15
C HIS A 47 -12.39 10.26 -2.80
N GLN A 48 -13.17 10.05 -3.87
CA GLN A 48 -13.23 8.76 -4.56
C GLN A 48 -11.91 8.44 -5.27
N ILE A 49 -11.27 9.44 -5.88
CA ILE A 49 -9.94 9.30 -6.50
C ILE A 49 -8.90 8.93 -5.43
N TRP A 50 -8.94 9.60 -4.27
CA TRP A 50 -8.06 9.30 -3.15
C TRP A 50 -8.22 7.86 -2.64
N LEU A 51 -9.46 7.38 -2.46
CA LEU A 51 -9.73 5.98 -2.09
C LEU A 51 -9.24 4.99 -3.15
N ILE A 52 -9.36 5.31 -4.44
CA ILE A 52 -8.80 4.49 -5.53
C ILE A 52 -7.28 4.41 -5.42
N MET A 53 -6.59 5.52 -5.14
CA MET A 53 -5.13 5.51 -4.95
C MET A 53 -4.71 4.68 -3.74
N ALA A 54 -5.45 4.77 -2.63
CA ALA A 54 -5.22 3.92 -1.46
C ALA A 54 -5.45 2.42 -1.77
N ALA A 55 -6.49 2.10 -2.55
CA ALA A 55 -6.73 0.74 -3.01
C ALA A 55 -5.61 0.19 -3.92
N LEU A 56 -5.10 1.03 -4.83
CA LEU A 56 -3.97 0.68 -5.70
C LEU A 56 -2.70 0.43 -4.89
N LEU A 57 -2.40 1.31 -3.91
CA LEU A 57 -1.29 1.10 -2.99
C LEU A 57 -1.45 -0.23 -2.24
N LEU A 58 -2.64 -0.53 -1.71
CA LEU A 58 -2.90 -1.75 -0.93
C LEU A 58 -2.74 -3.01 -1.76
N ILE A 59 -3.29 -3.07 -2.98
CA ILE A 59 -3.16 -4.27 -3.82
C ILE A 59 -1.71 -4.48 -4.26
N CYS A 60 -1.00 -3.41 -4.66
CA CYS A 60 0.42 -3.49 -5.01
C CYS A 60 1.26 -3.94 -3.81
N ALA A 61 0.99 -3.41 -2.62
CA ALA A 61 1.63 -3.79 -1.37
C ALA A 61 1.45 -5.28 -1.05
N VAL A 62 0.18 -5.73 -1.01
CA VAL A 62 -0.18 -7.09 -0.67
C VAL A 62 0.44 -8.09 -1.65
N THR A 63 0.32 -7.84 -2.96
CA THR A 63 0.89 -8.73 -3.99
C THR A 63 2.42 -8.76 -3.91
N THR A 64 3.07 -7.59 -3.87
CA THR A 64 4.53 -7.51 -3.88
C THR A 64 5.12 -8.16 -2.64
N ASP A 65 4.54 -7.90 -1.48
CA ASP A 65 5.08 -8.45 -0.24
C ASP A 65 4.79 -9.95 -0.09
N CYS A 66 3.75 -10.50 -0.72
CA CYS A 66 3.54 -11.95 -0.82
C CYS A 66 4.63 -12.62 -1.67
N ILE A 67 5.10 -11.95 -2.72
CA ILE A 67 6.20 -12.44 -3.57
C ILE A 67 7.54 -12.34 -2.83
N ILE A 68 7.84 -11.20 -2.20
CA ILE A 68 9.11 -10.98 -1.50
C ILE A 68 9.23 -11.88 -0.26
N ASN A 69 8.14 -12.10 0.47
CA ASN A 69 8.13 -13.01 1.63
C ASN A 69 7.90 -14.47 1.24
N TYR A 70 8.22 -14.88 0.01
CA TYR A 70 8.05 -16.27 -0.40
C TYR A 70 8.71 -17.24 0.58
N GLN A 71 7.94 -18.21 1.05
CA GLN A 71 8.41 -19.31 1.89
C GLN A 71 8.35 -20.62 1.10
N PRO A 72 9.32 -21.53 1.28
CA PRO A 72 9.33 -22.82 0.60
C PRO A 72 8.25 -23.81 1.08
N ASP A 73 7.37 -23.40 2.00
CA ASP A 73 6.25 -24.18 2.50
C ASP A 73 5.20 -24.43 1.39
N THR A 74 4.69 -25.66 1.31
CA THR A 74 3.67 -26.07 0.33
C THR A 74 2.35 -25.32 0.51
N LEU A 75 2.05 -24.83 1.71
CA LEU A 75 0.83 -24.06 1.99
C LEU A 75 0.98 -22.56 1.67
N TRP A 76 2.21 -22.05 1.49
CA TRP A 76 2.45 -20.63 1.29
C TRP A 76 1.68 -20.03 0.10
N PRO A 77 1.63 -20.66 -1.09
CA PRO A 77 0.86 -20.13 -2.22
C PRO A 77 -0.63 -19.99 -1.90
N ALA A 78 -1.22 -20.94 -1.17
CA ALA A 78 -2.63 -20.87 -0.77
C ALA A 78 -2.89 -19.71 0.21
N PHE A 79 -2.00 -19.51 1.18
CA PHE A 79 -2.08 -18.36 2.09
C PHE A 79 -1.93 -17.03 1.35
N ALA A 80 -0.96 -16.91 0.44
CA ALA A 80 -0.74 -15.70 -0.34
C ALA A 80 -1.96 -15.38 -1.23
N CYS A 81 -2.49 -16.37 -1.96
CA CYS A 81 -3.68 -16.20 -2.79
C CYS A 81 -4.92 -15.83 -1.96
N SER A 82 -5.10 -16.46 -0.80
CA SER A 82 -6.22 -16.13 0.10
C SER A 82 -6.11 -14.70 0.61
N TRP A 83 -4.91 -14.25 0.98
CA TRP A 83 -4.70 -12.89 1.43
C TRP A 83 -4.91 -11.85 0.33
N ILE A 84 -4.41 -12.10 -0.89
CA ILE A 84 -4.67 -11.25 -2.07
C ILE A 84 -6.17 -11.18 -2.38
N LEU A 85 -6.88 -12.31 -2.32
CA LEU A 85 -8.33 -12.36 -2.54
C LEU A 85 -9.09 -11.56 -1.49
N LEU A 86 -8.78 -11.75 -0.21
CA LEU A 86 -9.37 -10.97 0.89
C LEU A 86 -9.09 -9.48 0.74
N ALA A 87 -7.86 -9.10 0.35
CA ALA A 87 -7.51 -7.72 0.07
C ALA A 87 -8.35 -7.15 -1.08
N THR A 88 -8.50 -7.90 -2.17
CA THR A 88 -9.28 -7.49 -3.34
C THR A 88 -10.77 -7.32 -2.99
N LEU A 89 -11.34 -8.25 -2.23
CA LEU A 89 -12.73 -8.18 -1.77
C LEU A 89 -12.96 -7.00 -0.82
N GLY A 90 -12.04 -6.78 0.11
CA GLY A 90 -12.08 -5.64 1.02
C GLY A 90 -12.00 -4.30 0.28
N ILE A 91 -11.10 -4.18 -0.70
CA ILE A 91 -11.02 -3.02 -1.61
C ILE A 91 -12.34 -2.80 -2.35
N SER A 92 -12.88 -3.85 -2.98
CA SER A 92 -14.15 -3.77 -3.72
C SER A 92 -15.30 -3.29 -2.84
N THR A 93 -15.33 -3.75 -1.58
CA THR A 93 -16.33 -3.33 -0.59
C THR A 93 -16.11 -1.88 -0.16
N ALA A 94 -14.87 -1.51 0.15
CA ALA A 94 -14.51 -0.18 0.59
C ALA A 94 -14.89 0.88 -0.46
N LEU A 95 -14.57 0.65 -1.73
CA LEU A 95 -14.86 1.60 -2.81
C LEU A 95 -16.36 1.82 -3.07
N ARG A 96 -17.24 0.98 -2.52
CA ARG A 96 -18.71 1.08 -2.65
C ARG A 96 -19.38 1.71 -1.44
N GLN A 97 -18.67 1.86 -0.33
CA GLN A 97 -19.25 2.35 0.92
C GLN A 97 -18.85 3.81 1.18
N PRO A 98 -19.77 4.64 1.73
CA PRO A 98 -19.43 6.01 2.17
C PRO A 98 -18.30 6.05 3.20
N SER A 99 -18.22 5.03 4.06
CA SER A 99 -17.17 4.84 5.08
C SER A 99 -16.00 3.99 4.60
N GLY A 100 -15.82 3.85 3.29
CA GLY A 100 -14.79 3.00 2.68
C GLY A 100 -13.36 3.27 3.15
N GLY A 101 -13.03 4.52 3.46
CA GLY A 101 -11.73 4.92 3.98
C GLY A 101 -11.35 4.20 5.28
N TRP A 102 -12.31 3.99 6.19
CA TRP A 102 -12.09 3.25 7.45
C TRP A 102 -11.75 1.78 7.20
N LEU A 103 -12.43 1.15 6.24
CA LEU A 103 -12.14 -0.24 5.89
C LEU A 103 -10.74 -0.37 5.28
N LEU A 104 -10.36 0.52 4.36
CA LEU A 104 -8.99 0.53 3.81
C LEU A 104 -7.95 0.80 4.90
N ALA A 105 -8.21 1.73 5.82
CA ALA A 105 -7.33 2.03 6.95
C ALA A 105 -7.07 0.80 7.82
N LEU A 106 -8.14 0.05 8.14
CA LEU A 106 -8.07 -1.18 8.90
C LEU A 106 -7.29 -2.27 8.15
N MET A 107 -7.49 -2.39 6.84
CA MET A 107 -6.77 -3.37 6.02
C MET A 107 -5.27 -3.08 5.96
N PHE A 108 -4.87 -1.82 5.81
CA PHE A 108 -3.46 -1.41 5.94
C PHE A 108 -2.90 -1.70 7.34
N ALA A 109 -3.68 -1.41 8.39
CA ALA A 109 -3.27 -1.73 9.76
C ALA A 109 -3.00 -3.23 9.93
N ILE A 110 -3.94 -4.08 9.52
CA ILE A 110 -3.79 -5.55 9.58
C ILE A 110 -2.59 -6.00 8.73
N HIS A 111 -2.41 -5.42 7.54
CA HIS A 111 -1.28 -5.78 6.66
C HIS A 111 0.08 -5.44 7.31
N SER A 112 0.16 -4.28 7.98
CA SER A 112 1.37 -3.83 8.67
C SER A 112 1.80 -4.75 9.82
N LEU A 113 0.86 -5.46 10.46
CA LEU A 113 1.14 -6.35 11.60
C LEU A 113 2.13 -7.47 11.25
N ARG A 114 2.12 -7.94 10.00
CA ARG A 114 3.07 -8.99 9.55
C ARG A 114 4.51 -8.47 9.60
N ALA A 115 4.76 -7.28 9.04
CA ALA A 115 6.09 -6.67 9.06
C ALA A 115 6.48 -6.27 10.49
N MET A 116 5.54 -5.73 11.27
CA MET A 116 5.74 -5.42 12.69
C MET A 116 6.15 -6.65 13.50
N TYR A 117 5.45 -7.79 13.32
CA TYR A 117 5.76 -9.03 14.03
C TYR A 117 7.16 -9.57 13.68
N ALA A 118 7.54 -9.51 12.41
CA ALA A 118 8.88 -9.90 11.97
C ALA A 118 9.98 -8.98 12.54
N LEU A 119 9.76 -7.66 12.53
CA LEU A 119 10.66 -6.68 13.15
C LEU A 119 10.79 -6.89 14.67
N TRP A 120 9.67 -7.17 15.35
CA TRP A 120 9.65 -7.50 16.78
C TRP A 120 10.46 -8.76 17.11
N ARG A 121 10.47 -9.73 16.20
CA ARG A 121 11.30 -10.95 16.25
C ARG A 121 12.75 -10.70 15.80
N ASN A 122 13.16 -9.44 15.63
CA ASN A 122 14.50 -9.02 15.23
C ASN A 122 14.97 -9.55 13.85
N GLN A 123 14.03 -9.86 12.94
CA GLN A 123 14.38 -10.22 11.58
C GLN A 123 14.95 -9.01 10.82
N GLN A 124 16.01 -9.25 10.03
CA GLN A 124 16.79 -8.20 9.36
C GLN A 124 16.57 -8.14 7.85
N HIS A 125 15.39 -8.56 7.37
CA HIS A 125 15.10 -8.47 5.94
C HIS A 125 14.86 -7.01 5.53
N TRP A 126 15.51 -6.59 4.45
CA TRP A 126 15.58 -5.19 4.00
C TRP A 126 14.19 -4.56 3.74
N HIS A 127 13.18 -5.36 3.39
CA HIS A 127 11.84 -4.90 3.03
C HIS A 127 10.91 -4.71 4.23
N LEU A 128 11.28 -5.17 5.43
CA LEU A 128 10.41 -5.11 6.61
C LEU A 128 10.13 -3.67 7.07
N TRP A 129 11.18 -2.84 7.17
CA TRP A 129 11.02 -1.45 7.56
C TRP A 129 10.21 -0.63 6.54
N PRO A 130 10.51 -0.70 5.22
CA PRO A 130 9.72 0.03 4.24
C PRO A 130 8.27 -0.47 4.13
N SER A 131 8.01 -1.78 4.22
CA SER A 131 6.63 -2.32 4.22
C SER A 131 5.83 -1.83 5.44
N TRP A 132 6.40 -1.97 6.65
CA TRP A 132 5.77 -1.49 7.88
C TRP A 132 5.48 0.01 7.81
N GLY A 133 6.48 0.82 7.46
CA GLY A 133 6.34 2.27 7.37
C GLY A 133 5.28 2.70 6.36
N ARG A 134 5.28 2.11 5.15
CA ARG A 134 4.27 2.36 4.12
C ARG A 134 2.86 2.11 4.64
N ASP A 135 2.62 0.93 5.22
CA ASP A 135 1.29 0.51 5.62
C ASP A 135 0.80 1.26 6.86
N THR A 136 1.67 1.52 7.83
CA THR A 136 1.33 2.31 9.02
C THR A 136 1.01 3.76 8.65
N LEU A 137 1.81 4.39 7.78
CA LEU A 137 1.55 5.77 7.34
C LEU A 137 0.27 5.86 6.50
N ALA A 138 0.03 4.90 5.58
CA ALA A 138 -1.20 4.85 4.81
C ALA A 138 -2.43 4.65 5.71
N SER A 139 -2.35 3.74 6.68
CA SER A 139 -3.42 3.50 7.66
C SER A 139 -3.72 4.76 8.48
N ALA A 140 -2.68 5.40 9.04
CA ALA A 140 -2.84 6.62 9.83
C ALA A 140 -3.46 7.75 9.01
N ALA A 141 -2.99 7.97 7.78
CA ALA A 141 -3.56 8.98 6.89
C ALA A 141 -5.03 8.70 6.57
N LEU A 142 -5.39 7.44 6.25
CA LEU A 142 -6.78 7.08 5.97
C LEU A 142 -7.68 7.29 7.17
N PHE A 143 -7.24 6.98 8.39
CA PHE A 143 -8.02 7.29 9.60
C PHE A 143 -8.17 8.80 9.80
N ILE A 144 -7.07 9.56 9.72
CA ILE A 144 -7.06 11.01 9.97
C ILE A 144 -7.98 11.75 8.99
N TRP A 145 -7.90 11.41 7.70
CA TRP A 145 -8.65 12.10 6.65
C TRP A 145 -10.09 11.58 6.44
N SER A 146 -10.45 10.45 7.08
CA SER A 146 -11.81 9.90 7.05
C SER A 146 -12.62 10.22 8.31
N MET A 147 -12.08 11.04 9.22
CA MET A 147 -12.79 11.67 10.34
C MET A 147 -13.44 12.98 9.89
#